data_AF-A0A2E9V971-F1
#
_entry.id   AF-A0A2E9V971-F1
#
_cell.length_a   1.000
_cell.length_b   1.000
_cell.length_c   1.000
_cell.angle_alpha   90.00
_cell.angle_beta   90.00
_cell.angle_gamma   90.00
#
_symmetry.space_group_name_H-M   'P 1'
#
loop_
_entity.id
_entity.type
_entity.pdbx_description
1 polymer ?
#
loop_
_entity_poly.entity_id
_entity_poly.type
_entity_poly.pdbx_seq_one_letter_code
_entity_poly.pdbx_strand_id
1 'polypeptide(L)'
;MGFLDNSGDIILDAVLTDTGRMRLAKGDGSFKIVKFALADDEINYELYNTNHASGSAYYDLEVLQTPILEAFTDNAASMKSKLISIPRTNLLYLPILKLNEVFNSAVTRHAGTKKFLIAVDDDTEDEFSVDTDGNAINGVLYGERPKQGDNFIRIDQGLDTGYELSPSRNLDSDLVETQFLVEIDNRLGQIVSKGGERAIPSFIDDDQIATYYFSLGTDGQYVMENTSKSTNTGEQTIAGPRGTMLNFKVLASIDLNTSDYLFDKLGAANTLAGKTSTSTSIKQINATVRVTGATTGYRLDIPVRFIKKQ
;
A
#
# COMPACT_ATOMS: atom_id res chain seq x y z
N MET A 1 17.53 0.47 19.92
CA MET A 1 18.82 0.94 20.48
C MET A 1 18.81 0.88 22.00
N GLY A 2 19.53 -0.06 22.60
CA GLY A 2 19.97 0.02 24.01
C GLY A 2 21.44 0.42 24.01
N PHE A 3 21.78 1.53 24.67
CA PHE A 3 23.14 2.08 24.72
C PHE A 3 23.61 2.12 26.17
N LEU A 4 24.83 1.65 26.40
CA LEU A 4 25.61 1.89 27.62
C LEU A 4 26.80 2.75 27.23
N ASP A 5 26.71 4.03 27.59
CA ASP A 5 27.75 5.04 27.40
C ASP A 5 28.97 4.75 28.28
N ASN A 6 30.17 4.83 27.71
CA ASN A 6 31.39 4.88 28.51
C ASN A 6 32.56 5.64 27.84
N SER A 7 32.28 6.78 27.21
CA SER A 7 33.24 7.73 26.58
C SER A 7 33.57 7.48 25.11
N GLY A 8 33.33 8.52 24.30
CA GLY A 8 33.94 8.70 22.97
C GLY A 8 33.01 9.46 22.03
N ASP A 9 33.51 10.54 21.42
CA ASP A 9 32.78 11.34 20.42
C ASP A 9 32.19 10.43 19.32
N ILE A 10 30.91 10.65 19.00
CA ILE A 10 30.21 9.92 17.94
C ILE A 10 30.47 10.63 16.62
N ILE A 11 31.16 9.97 15.71
CA ILE A 11 31.38 10.45 14.34
C ILE A 11 30.28 9.86 13.45
N LEU A 12 29.42 10.72 12.90
CA LEU A 12 28.46 10.36 11.88
C LEU A 12 29.01 10.71 10.49
N ASP A 13 29.01 9.74 9.59
CA ASP A 13 29.16 10.00 8.15
C ASP A 13 27.76 10.13 7.52
N ALA A 14 27.49 11.25 6.86
CA ALA A 14 26.18 11.56 6.32
C ALA A 14 26.30 12.14 4.92
N VAL A 15 25.63 11.49 3.96
CA VAL A 15 25.59 11.93 2.57
C VAL A 15 24.25 12.59 2.28
N LEU A 16 24.26 13.73 1.57
CA LEU A 16 23.05 14.41 1.14
C LEU A 16 22.39 13.67 -0.03
N THR A 17 21.06 13.59 0.00
CA THR A 17 20.25 13.16 -1.15
C THR A 17 20.39 14.13 -2.33
N ASP A 18 19.94 13.73 -3.52
CA ASP A 18 20.01 14.57 -4.72
C ASP A 18 19.33 15.93 -4.54
N THR A 19 18.14 15.95 -3.94
CA THR A 19 17.44 17.19 -3.58
C THR A 19 18.23 18.02 -2.56
N GLY A 20 18.88 17.36 -1.60
CA GLY A 20 19.76 18.02 -0.63
C GLY A 20 20.96 18.69 -1.32
N ARG A 21 21.64 17.97 -2.23
CA ARG A 21 22.74 18.50 -3.04
C ARG A 21 22.31 19.65 -3.94
N MET A 22 21.14 19.54 -4.58
CA MET A 22 20.55 20.63 -5.37
C MET A 22 20.34 21.89 -4.54
N ARG A 23 19.78 21.76 -3.33
CA ARG A 23 19.53 22.91 -2.44
C ARG A 23 20.83 23.52 -1.91
N LEU A 24 21.82 22.70 -1.58
CA LEU A 24 23.15 23.19 -1.19
C LEU A 24 23.84 23.92 -2.34
N ALA A 25 23.75 23.39 -3.56
CA ALA A 25 24.36 23.96 -4.76
C ALA A 25 23.78 25.33 -5.17
N LYS A 26 22.57 25.69 -4.71
CA LYS A 26 21.99 27.02 -4.97
C LYS A 26 22.77 28.16 -4.34
N GLY A 27 23.55 27.90 -3.28
CA GLY A 27 24.48 28.89 -2.69
C GLY A 27 23.83 30.17 -2.14
N ASP A 28 22.51 30.19 -1.95
CA ASP A 28 21.71 31.35 -1.52
C ASP A 28 21.55 31.44 0.00
N GLY A 29 22.19 30.54 0.75
CA GLY A 29 22.08 30.46 2.22
C GLY A 29 20.73 29.93 2.73
N SER A 30 19.84 29.48 1.84
CA SER A 30 18.52 28.92 2.21
C SER A 30 18.59 27.49 2.75
N PHE A 31 19.69 26.77 2.48
CA PHE A 31 19.85 25.38 2.88
C PHE A 31 20.08 25.26 4.40
N LYS A 32 19.08 24.72 5.11
CA LYS A 32 19.15 24.38 6.53
C LYS A 32 18.48 23.03 6.76
N ILE A 33 19.17 22.14 7.47
CA ILE A 33 18.59 20.88 7.94
C ILE A 33 17.81 21.20 9.22
N VAL A 34 16.47 21.26 9.10
CA VAL A 34 15.57 21.63 10.21
C VAL A 34 14.88 20.43 10.86
N LYS A 35 14.86 19.29 10.17
CA LYS A 35 14.23 18.05 10.62
C LYS A 35 15.08 16.88 10.13
N PHE A 36 15.11 15.83 10.94
CA PHE A 36 15.67 14.54 10.58
C PHE A 36 14.65 13.46 10.93
N ALA A 37 14.79 12.30 10.29
CA ALA A 37 14.09 11.09 10.65
C ALA A 37 15.13 9.97 10.75
N LEU A 38 14.84 8.96 11.56
CA LEU A 38 15.66 7.76 11.69
C LEU A 38 14.89 6.57 11.12
N ALA A 39 15.58 5.53 10.72
CA ALA A 39 15.02 4.28 10.20
C ALA A 39 15.86 3.11 10.70
N ASP A 40 15.31 1.90 10.66
CA ASP A 40 15.96 0.67 11.11
C ASP A 40 15.61 -0.49 10.17
N ASP A 41 15.66 -0.21 8.86
CA ASP A 41 15.28 -1.17 7.81
C ASP A 41 16.40 -2.18 7.47
N GLU A 42 17.61 -1.94 7.95
CA GLU A 42 18.79 -2.77 7.64
C GLU A 42 18.86 -4.03 8.50
N ILE A 43 18.24 -3.99 9.69
CA ILE A 43 18.27 -5.09 10.64
C ILE A 43 16.98 -5.91 10.51
N ASN A 44 17.09 -7.15 10.05
CA ASN A 44 15.98 -8.09 10.13
C ASN A 44 15.94 -8.77 11.50
N TYR A 45 15.08 -8.28 12.38
CA TYR A 45 14.87 -8.82 13.72
C TYR A 45 14.26 -10.24 13.76
N GLU A 46 13.67 -10.72 12.65
CA GLU A 46 13.14 -12.10 12.58
C GLU A 46 14.24 -13.17 12.61
N LEU A 47 15.49 -12.79 12.33
CA LEU A 47 16.66 -13.67 12.43
C LEU A 47 17.06 -13.95 13.89
N TYR A 48 16.42 -13.30 14.86
CA TYR A 48 16.67 -13.56 16.28
C TYR A 48 16.10 -14.94 16.68
N ASN A 49 16.98 -15.91 16.87
CA ASN A 49 16.60 -17.30 17.15
C ASN A 49 16.69 -17.64 18.63
N THR A 50 15.56 -17.56 19.34
CA THR A 50 15.45 -17.94 20.76
C THR A 50 15.65 -19.42 21.07
N ASN A 51 15.72 -20.27 20.04
CA ASN A 51 15.88 -21.71 20.15
C ASN A 51 17.27 -22.19 19.68
N HIS A 52 18.25 -21.29 19.52
CA HIS A 52 19.58 -21.68 19.04
C HIS A 52 20.24 -22.69 20.00
N ALA A 53 20.67 -23.83 19.45
CA ALA A 53 21.18 -24.97 20.23
C ALA A 53 22.40 -24.65 21.10
N SER A 54 23.18 -23.63 20.71
CA SER A 54 24.38 -23.17 21.44
C SER A 54 24.09 -22.22 22.60
N GLY A 55 22.81 -21.95 22.91
CA GLY A 55 22.38 -21.12 24.04
C GLY A 55 22.24 -19.63 23.70
N SER A 56 21.84 -18.84 24.71
CA SER A 56 21.40 -17.45 24.56
C SER A 56 22.44 -16.48 24.01
N ALA A 57 23.72 -16.82 24.07
CA ALA A 57 24.81 -16.01 23.52
C ALA A 57 24.87 -16.03 21.98
N TYR A 58 24.07 -16.87 21.33
CA TYR A 58 24.05 -17.04 19.87
C TYR A 58 22.70 -16.70 19.25
N TYR A 59 21.74 -16.20 20.05
CA TYR A 59 20.39 -15.90 19.56
C TYR A 59 20.39 -14.74 18.55
N ASP A 60 21.36 -13.84 18.68
CA ASP A 60 21.57 -12.65 17.84
C ASP A 60 22.75 -12.79 16.86
N LEU A 61 23.38 -13.97 16.75
CA LEU A 61 24.59 -14.13 15.95
C LEU A 61 24.38 -13.73 14.48
N GLU A 62 23.28 -14.17 13.87
CA GLU A 62 22.96 -13.85 12.48
C GLU A 62 22.71 -12.35 12.29
N VAL A 63 22.07 -11.70 13.26
CA VAL A 63 21.82 -10.25 13.28
C VAL A 63 23.14 -9.47 13.38
N LEU A 64 24.05 -9.90 14.25
CA LEU A 64 25.36 -9.26 14.40
C LEU A 64 26.27 -9.44 13.17
N GLN A 65 26.02 -10.48 12.37
CA GLN A 65 26.75 -10.76 11.14
C GLN A 65 26.17 -10.05 9.92
N THR A 66 24.98 -9.45 10.00
CA THR A 66 24.43 -8.71 8.85
C THR A 66 25.29 -7.48 8.53
N PRO A 67 25.77 -7.34 7.29
CA PRO A 67 26.54 -6.17 6.90
C PRO A 67 25.65 -4.93 6.88
N ILE A 68 26.08 -3.88 7.58
CA ILE A 68 25.50 -2.54 7.51
C ILE A 68 26.06 -1.87 6.26
N LEU A 69 25.17 -1.35 5.40
CA LEU A 69 25.56 -0.74 4.13
C LEU A 69 25.88 0.75 4.34
N GLU A 70 26.63 1.33 3.40
CA GLU A 70 26.91 2.77 3.42
C GLU A 70 25.65 3.60 3.09
N ALA A 71 25.65 4.87 3.49
CA ALA A 71 24.51 5.75 3.24
C ALA A 71 24.32 6.01 1.74
N PHE A 72 23.21 5.52 1.18
CA PHE A 72 22.83 5.77 -0.21
C PHE A 72 22.25 7.18 -0.41
N THR A 73 22.50 7.78 -1.57
CA THR A 73 21.97 9.10 -1.93
C THR A 73 20.56 9.06 -2.52
N ASP A 74 20.13 7.87 -2.93
CA ASP A 74 18.80 7.63 -3.49
C ASP A 74 17.78 7.36 -2.37
N ASN A 75 16.76 8.22 -2.31
CA ASN A 75 15.69 8.17 -1.31
C ASN A 75 14.71 7.01 -1.58
N ALA A 76 14.66 6.45 -2.80
CA ALA A 76 13.83 5.28 -3.09
C ALA A 76 14.47 3.98 -2.56
N ALA A 77 15.81 3.95 -2.46
CA ALA A 77 16.57 2.81 -1.96
C ALA A 77 16.82 2.86 -0.45
N SER A 78 16.80 4.05 0.16
CA SER A 78 17.10 4.30 1.58
C SER A 78 15.83 4.57 2.41
N MET A 79 15.78 4.12 3.66
CA MET A 79 14.72 4.43 4.66
C MET A 79 13.26 4.19 4.19
N LYS A 80 12.90 2.92 3.94
CA LYS A 80 11.54 2.49 3.60
C LYS A 80 10.55 2.66 4.75
N SER A 81 10.98 2.41 5.98
CA SER A 81 10.19 2.64 7.19
C SER A 81 10.90 3.64 8.11
N LYS A 82 10.17 4.66 8.54
CA LYS A 82 10.70 5.71 9.42
C LYS A 82 10.28 5.41 10.85
N LEU A 83 11.20 5.57 11.78
CA LEU A 83 10.91 5.48 13.20
C LEU A 83 9.93 6.60 13.59
N ILE A 84 8.81 6.18 14.15
CA ILE A 84 7.80 7.07 14.72
C ILE A 84 8.04 7.23 16.21
N SER A 85 7.90 8.45 16.72
CA SER A 85 7.98 8.72 18.15
C SER A 85 6.57 8.82 18.73
N ILE A 86 6.21 7.84 19.55
CA ILE A 86 4.94 7.84 20.30
C ILE A 86 5.27 8.21 21.75
N PRO A 87 4.76 9.33 22.28
CA PRO A 87 5.10 9.80 23.63
C PRO A 87 4.51 8.93 24.76
N ARG A 88 3.68 7.95 24.41
CA ARG A 88 2.97 7.09 25.36
C ARG A 88 3.79 5.84 25.70
N THR A 89 4.00 5.62 26.99
CA THR A 89 4.71 4.44 27.52
C THR A 89 3.77 3.25 27.79
N ASN A 90 2.46 3.43 27.60
CA ASN A 90 1.43 2.43 27.89
C ASN A 90 0.88 1.72 26.63
N LEU A 91 1.53 1.90 25.48
CA LEU A 91 1.12 1.30 24.22
C LEU A 91 1.80 -0.06 24.04
N LEU A 92 1.00 -1.12 23.93
CA LEU A 92 1.49 -2.49 23.71
C LEU A 92 1.34 -2.95 22.25
N TYR A 93 0.36 -2.42 21.51
CA TYR A 93 0.06 -2.83 20.15
C TYR A 93 -0.03 -1.63 19.21
N LEU A 94 0.48 -1.79 17.99
CA LEU A 94 0.33 -0.83 16.89
C LEU A 94 -0.72 -1.30 15.89
N PRO A 95 -1.54 -0.39 15.35
CA PRO A 95 -2.49 -0.74 14.31
C PRO A 95 -1.77 -1.04 12.99
N ILE A 96 -2.39 -1.92 12.21
CA ILE A 96 -1.93 -2.31 10.89
C ILE A 96 -3.00 -1.96 9.85
N LEU A 97 -2.56 -1.82 8.60
CA LEU A 97 -3.45 -1.73 7.45
C LEU A 97 -3.54 -3.10 6.78
N LYS A 98 -4.76 -3.60 6.58
CA LYS A 98 -4.99 -4.91 5.96
C LYS A 98 -6.03 -4.80 4.86
N LEU A 99 -5.77 -5.49 3.75
CA LEU A 99 -6.75 -5.62 2.67
C LEU A 99 -7.95 -6.44 3.15
N ASN A 100 -9.15 -5.94 2.94
CA ASN A 100 -10.36 -6.66 3.28
C ASN A 100 -10.86 -7.49 2.08
N GLU A 101 -10.70 -8.81 2.18
CA GLU A 101 -11.19 -9.78 1.19
C GLU A 101 -12.34 -10.64 1.73
N VAL A 102 -12.91 -10.27 2.88
CA VAL A 102 -13.93 -11.09 3.57
C VAL A 102 -15.30 -10.42 3.54
N PHE A 103 -15.35 -9.09 3.37
CA PHE A 103 -16.60 -8.31 3.39
C PHE A 103 -17.63 -8.75 2.35
N ASN A 104 -17.20 -8.94 1.10
CA ASN A 104 -18.06 -9.32 -0.01
C ASN A 104 -17.17 -9.87 -1.15
N SER A 105 -17.72 -10.74 -1.99
CA SER A 105 -17.15 -11.15 -3.29
C SER A 105 -16.59 -9.96 -4.09
N ALA A 106 -17.23 -8.79 -3.98
CA ALA A 106 -16.83 -7.57 -4.69
C ALA A 106 -15.49 -6.93 -4.23
N VAL A 107 -15.00 -7.24 -3.03
CA VAL A 107 -13.73 -6.69 -2.52
C VAL A 107 -12.57 -7.68 -2.59
N THR A 108 -12.83 -8.91 -3.03
CA THR A 108 -11.83 -9.98 -3.08
C THR A 108 -10.92 -9.85 -4.29
N ARG A 109 -9.65 -10.21 -4.15
CA ARG A 109 -8.76 -10.33 -5.33
C ARG A 109 -9.19 -11.50 -6.21
N HIS A 110 -8.77 -11.44 -7.47
CA HIS A 110 -9.04 -12.53 -8.39
C HIS A 110 -8.35 -13.82 -7.93
N ALA A 111 -9.11 -14.90 -7.76
CA ALA A 111 -8.65 -16.13 -7.10
C ALA A 111 -7.43 -16.77 -7.76
N GLY A 112 -7.37 -16.77 -9.10
CA GLY A 112 -6.26 -17.38 -9.85
C GLY A 112 -4.96 -16.58 -9.85
N THR A 113 -5.06 -15.24 -9.84
CA THR A 113 -3.88 -14.35 -9.98
C THR A 113 -3.47 -13.70 -8.67
N LYS A 114 -4.32 -13.74 -7.64
CA LYS A 114 -4.15 -13.06 -6.32
C LYS A 114 -3.87 -11.56 -6.46
N LYS A 115 -4.42 -10.93 -7.49
CA LYS A 115 -4.27 -9.51 -7.83
C LYS A 115 -5.64 -8.90 -8.17
N PHE A 116 -5.74 -7.58 -8.06
CA PHE A 116 -6.87 -6.86 -8.64
C PHE A 116 -6.63 -6.65 -10.13
N LEU A 117 -7.55 -7.10 -10.96
CA LEU A 117 -7.53 -6.92 -12.40
C LEU A 117 -8.26 -5.63 -12.73
N ILE A 118 -7.73 -4.80 -13.62
CA ILE A 118 -8.35 -3.55 -14.09
C ILE A 118 -8.57 -3.72 -15.58
N ALA A 119 -9.82 -3.87 -16.00
CA ALA A 119 -10.21 -3.93 -17.41
C ALA A 119 -10.09 -2.52 -18.01
N VAL A 120 -9.31 -2.36 -19.07
CA VAL A 120 -8.95 -1.04 -19.60
C VAL A 120 -9.90 -0.53 -20.68
N ASP A 121 -10.68 -1.39 -21.34
CA ASP A 121 -11.60 -0.98 -22.41
C ASP A 121 -13.01 -1.58 -22.23
N ASP A 122 -14.02 -1.01 -22.86
CA ASP A 122 -15.43 -1.47 -22.80
C ASP A 122 -15.54 -2.95 -23.23
N ASP A 123 -14.77 -3.38 -24.23
CA ASP A 123 -14.74 -4.77 -24.72
C ASP A 123 -14.19 -5.76 -23.66
N THR A 124 -13.21 -5.36 -22.87
CA THR A 124 -12.65 -6.15 -21.76
C THR A 124 -13.52 -6.09 -20.53
N GLU A 125 -14.13 -4.96 -20.25
CA GLU A 125 -15.11 -4.84 -19.17
C GLU A 125 -16.27 -5.80 -19.43
N ASP A 126 -16.81 -5.83 -20.65
CA ASP A 126 -17.89 -6.75 -21.02
C ASP A 126 -17.47 -8.22 -20.98
N GLU A 127 -16.27 -8.54 -21.44
CA GLU A 127 -15.73 -9.91 -21.44
C GLU A 127 -15.45 -10.41 -20.02
N PHE A 128 -14.97 -9.55 -19.11
CA PHE A 128 -14.58 -9.96 -17.75
C PHE A 128 -15.58 -9.53 -16.68
N SER A 129 -16.75 -9.04 -17.07
CA SER A 129 -17.87 -8.73 -16.17
C SER A 129 -18.42 -9.98 -15.47
N VAL A 130 -18.57 -11.08 -16.20
CA VAL A 130 -19.12 -12.35 -15.74
C VAL A 130 -18.33 -13.54 -16.28
N ASP A 131 -18.29 -14.63 -15.52
CA ASP A 131 -17.75 -15.92 -15.96
C ASP A 131 -18.70 -16.59 -16.97
N THR A 132 -18.27 -17.70 -17.56
CA THR A 132 -19.05 -18.52 -18.50
C THR A 132 -20.39 -18.96 -17.89
N ASP A 133 -20.47 -19.11 -16.56
CA ASP A 133 -21.67 -19.46 -15.81
C ASP A 133 -22.58 -18.26 -15.45
N GLY A 134 -22.24 -17.04 -15.90
CA GLY A 134 -23.02 -15.82 -15.66
C GLY A 134 -22.85 -15.21 -14.26
N ASN A 135 -21.90 -15.70 -13.47
CA ASN A 135 -21.55 -15.13 -12.16
C ASN A 135 -20.52 -14.00 -12.33
N ALA A 136 -20.65 -12.90 -11.56
CA ALA A 136 -19.68 -11.81 -11.61
C ALA A 136 -18.26 -12.29 -11.25
N ILE A 137 -17.25 -11.90 -12.04
CA ILE A 137 -15.87 -12.29 -11.77
C ILE A 137 -15.31 -11.44 -10.63
N ASN A 138 -14.92 -12.10 -9.55
CA ASN A 138 -14.32 -11.45 -8.40
C ASN A 138 -12.96 -10.83 -8.74
N GLY A 139 -12.71 -9.63 -8.24
CA GLY A 139 -11.44 -8.93 -8.35
C GLY A 139 -11.19 -8.24 -9.69
N VAL A 140 -12.19 -8.11 -10.57
CA VAL A 140 -12.14 -7.31 -11.80
C VAL A 140 -12.74 -5.93 -11.56
N LEU A 141 -11.94 -4.88 -11.71
CA LEU A 141 -12.30 -3.48 -11.60
C LEU A 141 -12.49 -2.91 -13.01
N TYR A 142 -13.50 -2.07 -13.18
CA TYR A 142 -13.77 -1.38 -14.43
C TYR A 142 -12.92 -0.10 -14.50
N GLY A 143 -12.01 -0.07 -15.46
CA GLY A 143 -11.02 0.98 -15.67
C GLY A 143 -11.44 2.04 -16.68
N GLU A 144 -12.41 1.79 -17.55
CA GLU A 144 -13.02 2.78 -18.44
C GLU A 144 -14.31 3.35 -17.84
N ARG A 145 -15.19 2.48 -17.30
CA ARG A 145 -16.49 2.87 -16.75
C ARG A 145 -16.59 2.54 -15.27
N PRO A 146 -15.88 3.28 -14.39
CA PRO A 146 -15.80 2.97 -12.96
C PRO A 146 -17.14 3.08 -12.22
N LYS A 147 -18.16 3.70 -12.86
CA LYS A 147 -19.54 3.81 -12.35
C LYS A 147 -20.34 2.52 -12.46
N GLN A 148 -19.95 1.58 -13.33
CA GLN A 148 -20.79 0.41 -13.67
C GLN A 148 -20.32 -0.92 -13.07
N GLY A 149 -19.29 -0.92 -12.21
CA GLY A 149 -18.82 -2.12 -11.51
C GLY A 149 -18.99 -2.02 -9.99
N ASP A 150 -19.40 -3.11 -9.34
CA ASP A 150 -19.54 -3.16 -7.88
C ASP A 150 -18.23 -3.45 -7.16
N ASN A 151 -17.20 -3.89 -7.87
CA ASN A 151 -15.91 -4.27 -7.30
C ASN A 151 -15.11 -3.02 -6.88
N PHE A 152 -14.51 -3.04 -5.70
CA PHE A 152 -13.64 -1.97 -5.19
C PHE A 152 -12.57 -2.51 -4.25
N ILE A 153 -11.49 -1.76 -4.11
CA ILE A 153 -10.42 -2.10 -3.16
C ILE A 153 -10.79 -1.49 -1.81
N ARG A 154 -10.84 -2.34 -0.78
CA ARG A 154 -11.09 -1.94 0.60
C ARG A 154 -9.90 -2.29 1.48
N ILE A 155 -9.43 -1.31 2.23
CA ILE A 155 -8.39 -1.46 3.24
C ILE A 155 -8.99 -1.06 4.56
N ASP A 156 -8.80 -1.93 5.56
CA ASP A 156 -9.23 -1.66 6.92
C ASP A 156 -8.01 -1.43 7.81
N GLN A 157 -8.12 -0.42 8.66
CA GLN A 157 -7.21 -0.20 9.76
C GLN A 157 -7.72 -0.89 11.03
N GLY A 158 -6.81 -1.53 11.76
CA GLY A 158 -6.98 -1.71 13.19
C GLY A 158 -5.94 -2.63 13.81
N LEU A 159 -6.23 -3.11 15.02
CA LEU A 159 -5.37 -4.03 15.75
C LEU A 159 -5.74 -5.46 15.39
N ASP A 160 -4.88 -6.16 14.65
CA ASP A 160 -5.06 -7.58 14.34
C ASP A 160 -4.44 -8.48 15.42
N THR A 161 -4.92 -8.30 16.65
CA THR A 161 -4.60 -9.22 17.75
C THR A 161 -5.57 -10.38 17.65
N GLY A 162 -5.09 -11.63 17.67
CA GLY A 162 -5.90 -12.85 17.52
C GLY A 162 -6.93 -13.07 18.64
N TYR A 163 -7.95 -12.20 18.69
CA TYR A 163 -9.04 -12.11 19.66
C TYR A 163 -8.66 -11.70 21.10
N GLU A 164 -7.41 -11.30 21.36
CA GLU A 164 -6.97 -10.84 22.68
C GLU A 164 -7.65 -9.52 23.10
N LEU A 165 -7.95 -8.66 22.13
CA LEU A 165 -8.71 -7.43 22.32
C LEU A 165 -10.05 -7.51 21.58
N SER A 166 -11.14 -7.27 22.31
CA SER A 166 -12.48 -7.26 21.71
C SER A 166 -12.64 -6.10 20.70
N PRO A 167 -13.20 -6.35 19.50
CA PRO A 167 -13.53 -5.33 18.50
C PRO A 167 -14.49 -4.23 18.98
N SER A 168 -15.19 -4.44 20.10
CA SER A 168 -16.12 -3.47 20.70
C SER A 168 -15.42 -2.29 21.37
N ARG A 169 -14.12 -2.41 21.66
CA ARG A 169 -13.33 -1.28 22.17
C ARG A 169 -12.99 -0.35 21.02
N ASN A 170 -13.18 0.95 21.24
CA ASN A 170 -12.74 1.95 20.29
C ASN A 170 -11.21 1.96 20.26
N LEU A 171 -10.64 2.13 19.06
CA LEU A 171 -9.24 2.48 18.92
C LEU A 171 -9.02 3.89 19.50
N ASP A 172 -7.89 4.11 20.15
CA ASP A 172 -7.55 5.43 20.68
C ASP A 172 -7.33 6.42 19.53
N SER A 173 -7.73 7.68 19.68
CA SER A 173 -7.68 8.70 18.60
C SER A 173 -6.28 8.94 18.07
N ASP A 174 -5.26 8.73 18.92
CA ASP A 174 -3.85 8.87 18.54
C ASP A 174 -3.34 7.73 17.65
N LEU A 175 -4.06 6.59 17.66
CA LEU A 175 -3.73 5.42 16.85
C LEU A 175 -4.63 5.33 15.62
N VAL A 176 -5.69 6.12 15.51
CA VAL A 176 -6.56 6.10 14.32
C VAL A 176 -5.87 6.84 13.16
N GLU A 177 -5.85 6.20 11.99
CA GLU A 177 -5.42 6.85 10.77
C GLU A 177 -6.53 7.78 10.28
N THR A 178 -6.30 9.08 10.41
CA THR A 178 -7.22 10.09 9.86
C THR A 178 -6.88 10.45 8.43
N GLN A 179 -5.67 10.12 7.97
CA GLN A 179 -5.17 10.49 6.65
C GLN A 179 -4.42 9.33 6.00
N PHE A 180 -4.62 9.19 4.69
CA PHE A 180 -3.99 8.18 3.86
C PHE A 180 -3.32 8.82 2.66
N LEU A 181 -2.13 8.32 2.33
CA LEU A 181 -1.40 8.65 1.12
C LEU A 181 -1.53 7.45 0.18
N VAL A 182 -2.03 7.67 -1.03
CA VAL A 182 -2.13 6.64 -2.07
C VAL A 182 -1.24 7.03 -3.24
N GLU A 183 -0.43 6.10 -3.70
CA GLU A 183 0.57 6.31 -4.76
C GLU A 183 0.34 5.31 -5.90
N ILE A 184 0.34 5.81 -7.14
CA ILE A 184 0.18 5.02 -8.37
C ILE A 184 0.92 5.71 -9.52
N ASP A 185 1.39 4.93 -10.51
CA ASP A 185 1.95 5.48 -11.75
C ASP A 185 0.85 6.19 -12.56
N ASN A 186 1.01 7.51 -12.72
CA ASN A 186 0.04 8.39 -13.38
C ASN A 186 -0.21 8.02 -14.85
N ARG A 187 0.75 7.34 -15.51
CA ARG A 187 0.63 6.94 -16.91
C ARG A 187 -0.27 5.72 -17.07
N LEU A 188 -0.38 4.89 -16.04
CA LEU A 188 -1.16 3.66 -16.07
C LEU A 188 -2.59 3.89 -15.59
N GLY A 189 -2.78 4.70 -14.55
CA GLY A 189 -4.12 4.95 -14.03
C GLY A 189 -4.21 6.05 -12.99
N GLN A 190 -5.45 6.39 -12.65
CA GLN A 190 -5.81 7.39 -11.67
C GLN A 190 -6.77 6.81 -10.63
N ILE A 191 -6.74 7.34 -9.41
CA ILE A 191 -7.62 6.88 -8.33
C ILE A 191 -9.01 7.49 -8.50
N VAL A 192 -10.06 6.70 -8.31
CA VAL A 192 -11.45 7.14 -8.38
C VAL A 192 -12.27 6.59 -7.21
N SER A 193 -13.32 7.30 -6.82
CA SER A 193 -14.20 6.87 -5.74
C SER A 193 -15.07 5.69 -6.15
N LYS A 194 -15.72 5.05 -5.19
CA LYS A 194 -16.71 4.00 -5.48
C LYS A 194 -17.82 4.48 -6.44
N GLY A 195 -18.19 5.76 -6.33
CA GLY A 195 -19.20 6.41 -7.18
C GLY A 195 -18.69 6.85 -8.56
N GLY A 196 -17.41 6.59 -8.87
CA GLY A 196 -16.78 6.95 -10.14
C GLY A 196 -16.39 8.42 -10.26
N GLU A 197 -16.29 9.15 -9.14
CA GLU A 197 -15.74 10.51 -9.12
C GLU A 197 -14.22 10.44 -9.13
N ARG A 198 -13.56 11.23 -9.99
CA ARG A 198 -12.11 11.18 -10.17
C ARG A 198 -11.40 11.94 -9.04
N ALA A 199 -10.40 11.33 -8.42
CA ALA A 199 -9.55 12.01 -7.46
C ALA A 199 -8.57 12.93 -8.19
N ILE A 200 -8.24 14.06 -7.57
CA ILE A 200 -7.22 14.99 -8.08
C ILE A 200 -5.89 14.66 -7.40
N PRO A 201 -4.81 14.36 -8.15
CA PRO A 201 -3.51 14.11 -7.56
C PRO A 201 -2.99 15.38 -6.91
N SER A 202 -2.38 15.25 -5.73
CA SER A 202 -1.83 16.41 -5.00
C SER A 202 -0.41 16.74 -5.43
N PHE A 203 0.38 15.73 -5.77
CA PHE A 203 1.71 15.88 -6.32
C PHE A 203 1.98 14.76 -7.32
N ILE A 204 2.77 15.05 -8.35
CA ILE A 204 3.30 14.08 -9.29
C ILE A 204 4.81 14.25 -9.25
N ASP A 205 5.52 13.20 -8.92
CA ASP A 205 6.98 13.23 -8.84
C ASP A 205 7.64 13.16 -10.24
N ASP A 206 8.95 13.36 -10.30
CA ASP A 206 9.72 13.34 -11.55
C ASP A 206 9.68 11.98 -12.27
N ASP A 207 9.48 10.90 -11.53
CA ASP A 207 9.28 9.53 -12.02
C ASP A 207 7.84 9.20 -12.46
N GLN A 208 6.94 10.19 -12.47
CA GLN A 208 5.51 10.07 -12.82
C GLN A 208 4.67 9.27 -11.81
N ILE A 209 5.14 9.06 -10.58
CA ILE A 209 4.29 8.57 -9.49
C ILE A 209 3.39 9.71 -9.02
N ALA A 210 2.07 9.51 -9.12
CA ALA A 210 1.06 10.42 -8.58
C ALA A 210 0.74 10.04 -7.13
N THR A 211 0.81 11.02 -6.24
CA THR A 211 0.44 10.91 -4.84
C THR A 211 -0.90 11.62 -4.58
N TYR A 212 -1.82 10.90 -3.95
CA TYR A 212 -3.14 11.36 -3.53
C TYR A 212 -3.21 11.41 -2.01
N TYR A 213 -3.67 12.53 -1.45
CA TYR A 213 -3.96 12.64 -0.02
C TYR A 213 -5.46 12.54 0.19
N PHE A 214 -5.88 11.60 1.03
CA PHE A 214 -7.27 11.48 1.46
C PHE A 214 -7.35 11.70 2.97
N SER A 215 -8.26 12.56 3.41
CA SER A 215 -8.47 12.84 4.83
C SER A 215 -9.88 12.49 5.27
N LEU A 216 -9.98 11.91 6.46
CA LEU A 216 -11.22 11.73 7.19
C LEU A 216 -11.83 13.10 7.48
N GLY A 217 -13.09 13.30 7.08
CA GLY A 217 -13.84 14.55 7.28
C GLY A 217 -13.98 15.42 6.02
N THR A 218 -13.00 15.44 5.12
CA THR A 218 -13.11 16.12 3.81
C THR A 218 -13.51 15.15 2.71
N ASP A 219 -12.90 13.95 2.71
CA ASP A 219 -12.98 12.97 1.63
C ASP A 219 -13.79 11.75 2.07
N GLY A 220 -14.99 11.97 2.60
CA GLY A 220 -15.88 10.92 3.11
C GLY A 220 -16.30 9.86 2.08
N GLN A 221 -15.99 10.08 0.80
CA GLN A 221 -16.18 9.09 -0.28
C GLN A 221 -15.07 8.04 -0.34
N TYR A 222 -13.90 8.35 0.20
CA TYR A 222 -12.70 7.51 0.17
C TYR A 222 -12.39 6.97 1.56
N VAL A 223 -12.36 7.84 2.56
CA VAL A 223 -12.03 7.50 3.95
C VAL A 223 -13.27 7.59 4.81
N MET A 224 -13.59 6.50 5.49
CA MET A 224 -14.73 6.41 6.40
C MET A 224 -14.34 5.75 7.71
N GLU A 225 -15.02 6.09 8.80
CA GLU A 225 -14.85 5.36 10.06
C GLU A 225 -15.53 4.00 9.97
N ASN A 226 -14.86 2.96 10.43
CA ASN A 226 -15.47 1.65 10.54
C ASN A 226 -16.22 1.55 11.87
N THR A 227 -17.52 1.85 11.84
CA THR A 227 -18.39 1.79 13.03
C THR A 227 -18.84 0.37 13.39
N SER A 228 -18.44 -0.65 12.62
CA SER A 228 -18.82 -2.03 12.87
C SER A 228 -18.07 -2.60 14.08
N LYS A 229 -18.77 -2.63 15.22
CA LYS A 229 -18.34 -3.25 16.48
C LYS A 229 -18.72 -4.73 16.59
N SER A 230 -19.26 -5.30 15.51
CA SER A 230 -19.71 -6.69 15.50
C SER A 230 -18.50 -7.63 15.57
N THR A 231 -18.61 -8.65 16.43
CA THR A 231 -17.68 -9.78 16.52
C THR A 231 -17.86 -10.78 15.37
N ASN A 232 -18.78 -10.52 14.46
CA ASN A 232 -19.00 -11.37 13.30
C ASN A 232 -17.78 -11.29 12.36
N THR A 233 -17.08 -12.42 12.21
CA THR A 233 -15.86 -12.58 11.40
C THR A 233 -16.14 -12.58 9.90
N GLY A 234 -17.41 -12.67 9.49
CA GLY A 234 -17.82 -12.81 8.10
C GLY A 234 -17.72 -11.54 7.25
N GLU A 235 -17.39 -10.38 7.83
CA GLU A 235 -17.41 -9.11 7.08
C GLU A 235 -16.11 -8.28 7.21
N GLN A 236 -15.22 -8.65 8.13
CA GLN A 236 -14.17 -7.74 8.61
C GLN A 236 -12.90 -8.53 8.86
N THR A 237 -11.78 -8.06 8.30
CA THR A 237 -10.52 -8.81 8.28
C THR A 237 -9.62 -8.54 9.50
N ILE A 238 -9.94 -7.49 10.28
CA ILE A 238 -9.25 -7.14 11.53
C ILE A 238 -9.99 -7.79 12.72
N ALA A 239 -9.25 -8.59 13.50
CA ALA A 239 -9.77 -9.37 14.63
C ALA A 239 -9.87 -8.60 15.97
N GLY A 240 -9.39 -7.35 16.06
CA GLY A 240 -9.46 -6.50 17.25
C GLY A 240 -10.12 -5.12 17.00
N PRO A 241 -9.83 -4.11 17.84
CA PRO A 241 -10.32 -2.74 17.68
C PRO A 241 -10.06 -2.17 16.28
N ARG A 242 -11.11 -1.58 15.70
CA ARG A 242 -11.09 -1.05 14.32
C ARG A 242 -11.01 0.46 14.32
N GLY A 243 -10.32 1.01 13.33
CA GLY A 243 -10.17 2.44 13.09
C GLY A 243 -10.92 2.87 11.83
N THR A 244 -10.21 3.47 10.89
CA THR A 244 -10.77 3.90 9.60
C THR A 244 -10.67 2.82 8.53
N MET A 245 -11.45 3.00 7.47
CA MET A 245 -11.38 2.23 6.24
C MET A 245 -11.15 3.15 5.06
N LEU A 246 -10.34 2.70 4.11
CA LEU A 246 -10.08 3.36 2.84
C LEU A 246 -10.66 2.52 1.71
N ASN A 247 -11.52 3.12 0.89
CA ASN A 247 -12.12 2.49 -0.27
C ASN A 247 -11.82 3.30 -1.53
N PHE A 248 -11.35 2.63 -2.57
CA PHE A 248 -11.14 3.27 -3.86
C PHE A 248 -11.19 2.27 -5.02
N LYS A 249 -11.29 2.81 -6.22
CA LYS A 249 -11.12 2.09 -7.49
C LYS A 249 -10.01 2.75 -8.29
N VAL A 250 -9.60 2.09 -9.37
CA VAL A 250 -8.58 2.60 -10.28
C VAL A 250 -9.20 2.75 -11.66
N LEU A 251 -9.11 3.96 -12.22
CA LEU A 251 -9.43 4.25 -13.61
C LEU A 251 -8.16 4.07 -14.45
N ALA A 252 -8.28 3.38 -15.58
CA ALA A 252 -7.19 3.21 -16.53
C ALA A 252 -6.92 4.52 -17.30
N SER A 253 -5.68 4.72 -17.73
CA SER A 253 -5.32 5.83 -18.61
C SER A 253 -5.87 5.63 -20.02
N ILE A 254 -6.27 6.71 -20.70
CA ILE A 254 -6.79 6.68 -22.07
C ILE A 254 -5.80 6.06 -23.07
N ASP A 255 -4.51 6.15 -22.78
CA ASP A 255 -3.45 5.55 -23.59
C ASP A 255 -3.52 4.02 -23.56
N LEU A 256 -3.93 3.43 -22.43
CA LEU A 256 -4.13 1.98 -22.32
C LEU A 256 -5.43 1.54 -23.00
N ASN A 257 -6.48 2.37 -22.95
CA ASN A 257 -7.76 2.08 -23.58
C ASN A 257 -7.61 2.04 -25.10
N THR A 258 -6.96 3.06 -25.68
CA THR A 258 -6.92 3.25 -27.13
C THR A 258 -5.75 2.57 -27.82
N SER A 259 -4.62 2.35 -27.13
CA SER A 259 -3.39 1.86 -27.75
C SER A 259 -2.84 0.61 -27.06
N ASP A 260 -2.29 -0.28 -27.87
CA ASP A 260 -1.61 -1.49 -27.42
C ASP A 260 -0.12 -1.27 -27.18
N TYR A 261 0.41 -0.11 -27.55
CA TYR A 261 1.85 0.16 -27.55
C TYR A 261 2.50 -0.03 -26.17
N LEU A 262 1.82 0.40 -25.10
CA LEU A 262 2.32 0.23 -23.73
C LEU A 262 2.28 -1.24 -23.29
N PHE A 263 1.27 -2.00 -23.73
CA PHE A 263 1.17 -3.42 -23.47
C PHE A 263 2.25 -4.23 -24.22
N ASP A 264 2.56 -3.86 -25.45
CA ASP A 264 3.59 -4.55 -26.24
C ASP A 264 5.01 -4.24 -25.73
N LYS A 265 5.21 -3.04 -25.16
CA LYS A 265 6.53 -2.60 -24.65
C LYS A 265 6.81 -3.03 -23.21
N LEU A 266 5.81 -2.97 -22.33
CA LEU A 266 5.97 -3.17 -20.87
C LEU A 266 5.20 -4.38 -20.34
N GLY A 267 4.27 -4.91 -21.12
CA GLY A 267 3.36 -5.96 -20.71
C GLY A 267 3.83 -7.36 -21.09
N ALA A 268 2.95 -8.32 -20.79
CA ALA A 268 3.08 -9.71 -21.20
C ALA A 268 1.72 -10.20 -21.72
N ALA A 269 1.72 -11.21 -22.59
CA ALA A 269 0.51 -11.92 -22.96
C ALA A 269 0.20 -13.02 -21.94
N ASN A 270 -1.06 -13.22 -21.62
CA ASN A 270 -1.54 -14.30 -20.76
C ASN A 270 -2.95 -14.71 -21.18
N THR A 271 -3.49 -15.77 -20.58
CA THR A 271 -4.88 -16.18 -20.79
C THR A 271 -5.68 -16.04 -19.51
N LEU A 272 -6.91 -15.57 -19.62
CA LEU A 272 -7.85 -15.44 -18.51
C LEU A 272 -9.23 -15.97 -18.92
N ALA A 273 -9.91 -16.66 -18.01
CA ALA A 273 -11.29 -17.06 -18.21
C ALA A 273 -12.21 -15.83 -18.17
N GLY A 274 -13.04 -15.69 -19.19
CA GLY A 274 -14.03 -14.63 -19.31
C GLY A 274 -15.40 -15.19 -19.68
N LYS A 275 -16.32 -14.30 -19.99
CA LYS A 275 -17.70 -14.57 -20.37
C LYS A 275 -17.82 -15.48 -21.59
N THR A 276 -16.96 -15.28 -22.59
CA THR A 276 -17.07 -15.92 -23.91
C THR A 276 -16.27 -17.21 -23.99
N SER A 277 -15.20 -17.35 -23.21
CA SER A 277 -14.38 -18.55 -23.19
C SER A 277 -13.63 -18.75 -21.88
N THR A 278 -13.37 -20.01 -21.53
CA THR A 278 -12.55 -20.40 -20.37
C THR A 278 -11.07 -19.99 -20.53
N SER A 279 -10.65 -19.49 -21.70
CA SER A 279 -9.27 -19.07 -21.98
C SER A 279 -9.23 -18.00 -23.08
N THR A 280 -9.49 -16.75 -22.72
CA THR A 280 -9.37 -15.59 -23.60
C THR A 280 -7.95 -15.03 -23.53
N SER A 281 -7.32 -14.75 -24.67
CA SER A 281 -5.99 -14.14 -24.73
C SER A 281 -6.07 -12.67 -24.33
N ILE A 282 -5.21 -12.29 -23.38
CA ILE A 282 -5.13 -10.94 -22.83
C ILE A 282 -3.70 -10.42 -22.83
N LYS A 283 -3.55 -9.12 -23.05
CA LYS A 283 -2.36 -8.37 -22.72
C LYS A 283 -2.47 -7.85 -21.30
N GLN A 284 -1.41 -7.93 -20.51
CA GLN A 284 -1.41 -7.52 -19.12
C GLN A 284 -0.19 -6.67 -18.75
N ILE A 285 -0.40 -5.64 -17.93
CA ILE A 285 0.67 -4.87 -17.27
C ILE A 285 0.48 -5.02 -15.76
N ASN A 286 1.54 -5.41 -15.05
CA ASN A 286 1.51 -5.46 -13.60
C ASN A 286 1.95 -4.11 -13.03
N ALA A 287 1.22 -3.61 -12.04
CA ALA A 287 1.60 -2.44 -11.27
C ALA A 287 1.27 -2.65 -9.80
N THR A 288 1.67 -1.70 -8.96
CA THR A 288 1.38 -1.73 -7.53
C THR A 288 0.79 -0.38 -7.15
N VAL A 289 -0.31 -0.42 -6.39
CA VAL A 289 -0.84 0.76 -5.71
C VAL A 289 -0.35 0.71 -4.27
N ARG A 290 0.36 1.75 -3.85
CA ARG A 290 0.90 1.82 -2.50
C ARG A 290 0.01 2.71 -1.64
N VAL A 291 -0.33 2.24 -0.46
CA VAL A 291 -1.12 2.99 0.53
C VAL A 291 -0.31 3.13 1.80
N THR A 292 -0.16 4.35 2.29
CA THR A 292 0.56 4.66 3.53
C THR A 292 -0.36 5.42 4.49
N GLY A 293 -0.46 4.97 5.73
CA GLY A 293 -1.14 5.70 6.80
C GLY A 293 -0.30 6.90 7.27
N ALA A 294 -0.88 8.09 7.38
CA ALA A 294 -0.11 9.28 7.77
C ALA A 294 0.31 9.29 9.24
N THR A 295 -0.51 8.70 10.13
CA THR A 295 -0.27 8.70 11.59
C THR A 295 0.80 7.67 11.97
N THR A 296 0.62 6.41 11.56
CA THR A 296 1.52 5.31 11.92
C THR A 296 2.64 5.06 10.91
N GLY A 297 2.54 5.61 9.71
CA GLY A 297 3.50 5.35 8.64
C GLY A 297 3.43 3.91 8.09
N TYR A 298 2.46 3.10 8.52
CA TYR A 298 2.31 1.73 8.03
C TYR A 298 1.98 1.76 6.54
N ARG A 299 2.65 0.91 5.77
CA ARG A 299 2.57 0.86 4.32
C ARG A 299 2.03 -0.50 3.86
N LEU A 300 1.08 -0.45 2.95
CA LEU A 300 0.48 -1.61 2.30
C LEU A 300 0.64 -1.47 0.78
N ASP A 301 1.34 -2.43 0.17
CA ASP A 301 1.51 -2.50 -1.29
C ASP A 301 0.47 -3.46 -1.88
N ILE A 302 -0.42 -2.93 -2.72
CA ILE A 302 -1.52 -3.67 -3.32
C ILE A 302 -1.19 -3.98 -4.77
N PRO A 303 -1.05 -5.27 -5.15
CA PRO A 303 -0.72 -5.62 -6.51
C PRO A 303 -1.97 -5.50 -7.40
N VAL A 304 -1.84 -4.68 -8.44
CA VAL A 304 -2.86 -4.46 -9.46
C VAL A 304 -2.35 -4.92 -10.83
N ARG A 305 -3.27 -5.23 -11.73
CA ARG A 305 -2.94 -5.66 -13.08
C ARG A 305 -3.92 -5.07 -14.07
N PHE A 306 -3.43 -4.24 -14.97
CA PHE A 306 -4.20 -3.75 -16.10
C PHE A 306 -4.29 -4.85 -17.15
N ILE A 307 -5.49 -5.14 -17.64
CA ILE A 307 -5.75 -6.18 -18.64
C ILE A 307 -6.44 -5.59 -19.86
N LYS A 308 -6.02 -6.05 -21.04
CA LYS A 308 -6.65 -5.74 -22.32
C LYS A 308 -6.87 -7.01 -23.13
N LYS A 309 -7.99 -7.14 -23.83
CA LYS A 309 -8.34 -8.30 -24.65
C LYS A 309 -7.59 -8.18 -25.96
N GLN A 310 -7.02 -9.30 -26.39
CA GLN A 310 -6.32 -9.38 -27.67
C GLN A 310 -7.26 -9.73 -28.81
#